data_AF-A0A6V7BR25-F1
#
_entry.id   AF-A0A6V7BR25-F1
#
_cell.length_a   1.000
_cell.length_b   1.000
_cell.length_c   1.000
_cell.angle_alpha   90.00
_cell.angle_beta   90.00
_cell.angle_gamma   90.00
#
_symmetry.space_group_name_H-M   'P 1'
#
loop_
_entity.id
_entity.type
_entity.pdbx_description
1 polymer ?
#
loop_
_entity_poly.entity_id
_entity_poly.type
_entity_poly.pdbx_seq_one_letter_code
_entity_poly.pdbx_strand_id
1 'polypeptide(L)'
;MEEVVPWQQLLGLIAPRYPVSGRPGRQPNALATMLRIHLLQRWYALSNPAMEEALHEIPTLRRFAQLGGLDDIPDEVTILNFRRLLETHDLAAEMLGAVNAHLARKG
;
A
#
# COMPACT_ATOMS: atom_id res chain seq x y z
N MET A 1 3.92 -10.30 9.29
CA MET A 1 4.55 -9.33 8.36
C MET A 1 5.20 -8.15 9.04
N GLU A 2 4.71 -7.69 10.21
CA GLU A 2 5.26 -6.52 10.92
C GLU A 2 6.77 -6.58 11.20
N GLU A 3 7.33 -7.78 11.38
CA GLU A 3 8.78 -7.93 11.60
C GLU A 3 9.59 -8.04 10.30
N VAL A 4 8.96 -8.51 9.23
CA VAL A 4 9.63 -8.86 7.96
C VAL A 4 9.69 -7.65 7.03
N VAL A 5 8.67 -6.80 7.06
CA VAL A 5 8.58 -5.59 6.25
C VAL A 5 9.12 -4.40 7.04
N PRO A 6 10.10 -3.63 6.53
CA PRO A 6 10.62 -2.43 7.18
C PRO A 6 9.65 -1.26 6.99
N TRP A 7 8.46 -1.33 7.61
CA TRP A 7 7.36 -0.39 7.36
C TRP A 7 7.75 1.08 7.49
N GLN A 8 8.43 1.46 8.57
CA GLN A 8 8.81 2.86 8.80
C GLN A 8 9.70 3.41 7.67
N GLN A 9 10.64 2.59 7.18
CA GLN A 9 11.53 2.97 6.10
C GLN A 9 10.76 3.10 4.78
N LEU A 10 9.90 2.13 4.44
CA LEU A 10 9.10 2.18 3.21
C LEU A 10 8.12 3.35 3.21
N LEU A 11 7.45 3.61 4.34
CA LEU A 11 6.56 4.76 4.48
C LEU A 11 7.32 6.07 4.34
N GLY A 12 8.52 6.18 4.91
CA GLY A 12 9.39 7.35 4.78
C GLY A 12 9.82 7.65 3.34
N LEU A 13 10.05 6.62 2.51
CA LEU A 13 10.36 6.78 1.09
C LEU A 13 9.18 7.36 0.30
N ILE A 14 7.96 6.91 0.60
CA ILE A 14 6.75 7.26 -0.17
C ILE A 14 6.12 8.57 0.31
N ALA A 15 6.18 8.86 1.61
CA ALA A 15 5.49 9.98 2.25
C ALA A 15 5.71 11.34 1.57
N PRO A 16 6.92 11.73 1.11
CA PRO A 16 7.13 13.02 0.45
C PRO A 16 6.31 13.22 -0.83
N ARG A 17 5.84 12.14 -1.45
CA ARG A 17 5.11 12.15 -2.74
C ARG A 17 3.63 11.85 -2.58
N TYR A 18 3.21 11.42 -1.40
CA TYR A 18 1.84 11.02 -1.14
C TYR A 18 0.91 12.24 -0.98
N PRO A 19 -0.33 12.19 -1.49
CA PRO A 19 -1.27 13.30 -1.34
C PRO A 19 -1.53 13.65 0.13
N VAL A 20 -1.57 14.95 0.42
CA VAL A 20 -1.88 15.49 1.76
C VAL A 20 -3.37 15.74 1.93
N SER A 21 -3.87 15.52 3.14
CA SER A 21 -5.25 15.83 3.54
C SER A 21 -5.51 17.34 3.56
N GLY A 22 -6.79 17.74 3.55
CA GLY A 22 -7.22 19.15 3.64
C GLY A 22 -7.59 19.80 2.31
N ARG A 23 -7.64 19.03 1.21
CA ARG A 23 -8.19 19.48 -0.08
C ARG A 23 -9.70 19.17 -0.15
N PRO A 24 -10.49 19.98 -0.88
CA PRO A 24 -11.89 19.66 -1.16
C PRO A 24 -12.03 18.30 -1.87
N GLY A 25 -12.99 17.48 -1.43
CA GLY A 25 -13.25 16.15 -1.98
C GLY A 25 -12.88 14.99 -1.04
N ARG A 26 -12.88 13.76 -1.58
CA ARG A 26 -12.52 12.54 -0.84
C ARG A 26 -11.08 12.67 -0.36
N GLN A 27 -10.87 12.48 0.94
CA GLN A 27 -9.54 12.48 1.52
C GLN A 27 -8.76 11.25 1.05
N PRO A 28 -7.44 11.36 0.84
CA PRO A 28 -6.63 10.20 0.51
C PRO A 28 -6.69 9.18 1.64
N ASN A 29 -6.78 7.89 1.29
CA ASN A 29 -6.63 6.80 2.25
C ASN A 29 -5.27 6.91 2.98
N ALA A 30 -5.16 6.35 4.17
CA ALA A 30 -3.89 6.36 4.90
C ALA A 30 -2.77 5.69 4.06
N LEU A 31 -1.58 6.30 4.01
CA LEU A 31 -0.45 5.77 3.26
C LEU A 31 -0.09 4.33 3.68
N ALA A 32 -0.16 4.05 4.97
CA ALA A 32 0.09 2.71 5.51
C ALA A 32 -0.89 1.66 4.99
N THR A 33 -2.17 2.03 4.82
CA THR A 33 -3.21 1.20 4.21
C THR A 33 -2.89 0.95 2.73
N MET A 34 -2.61 2.00 1.96
CA MET A 34 -2.32 1.85 0.53
C MET A 34 -1.07 1.01 0.26
N LEU A 35 -0.02 1.17 1.08
CA LEU A 35 1.17 0.32 0.98
C LEU A 35 0.86 -1.16 1.30
N ARG A 36 0.04 -1.43 2.32
CA ARG A 36 -0.41 -2.79 2.64
C ARG A 36 -1.20 -3.41 1.50
N ILE A 37 -2.13 -2.67 0.92
CA ILE A 37 -2.91 -3.11 -0.25
C ILE A 37 -2.00 -3.39 -1.43
N HIS A 38 -1.02 -2.52 -1.71
CA HIS A 38 -0.05 -2.76 -2.77
C HIS A 38 0.74 -4.05 -2.56
N LEU A 39 1.20 -4.31 -1.35
CA LEU A 39 1.90 -5.56 -1.03
C LEU A 39 1.00 -6.78 -1.21
N LEU A 40 -0.27 -6.71 -0.78
CA LEU A 40 -1.26 -7.76 -1.05
C LEU A 40 -1.42 -8.01 -2.56
N GLN A 41 -1.53 -6.96 -3.38
CA GLN A 41 -1.57 -7.11 -4.84
C GLN A 41 -0.36 -7.86 -5.37
N ARG A 42 0.84 -7.57 -4.87
CA ARG A 42 2.07 -8.26 -5.29
C ARG A 42 2.14 -9.70 -4.81
N TRP A 43 1.75 -9.99 -3.57
CA TRP A 43 1.81 -11.34 -3.01
C TRP A 43 0.79 -12.29 -3.62
N TYR A 44 -0.40 -11.79 -3.94
CA TYR A 44 -1.49 -12.60 -4.51
C TYR A 44 -1.64 -12.43 -6.03
N ALA A 45 -0.72 -11.70 -6.68
CA ALA A 45 -0.76 -11.39 -8.11
C ALA A 45 -2.11 -10.81 -8.60
N LEU A 46 -2.73 -9.94 -7.79
CA LEU A 46 -4.04 -9.36 -8.08
C LEU A 46 -3.91 -8.08 -8.92
N SER A 47 -4.84 -7.92 -9.87
CA SER A 47 -5.06 -6.66 -10.57
C SER A 47 -5.68 -5.61 -9.64
N ASN A 48 -5.88 -4.38 -10.12
CA ASN A 48 -6.56 -3.36 -9.32
C ASN A 48 -8.04 -3.72 -9.05
N PRO A 49 -8.85 -4.13 -10.05
CA PRO A 49 -10.24 -4.51 -9.77
C PRO A 49 -10.34 -5.77 -8.91
N ALA A 50 -9.50 -6.77 -9.16
CA ALA A 50 -9.50 -7.99 -8.34
C ALA A 50 -9.08 -7.72 -6.89
N MET A 51 -8.22 -6.73 -6.64
CA MET A 51 -7.86 -6.33 -5.28
C MET A 51 -9.02 -5.61 -4.59
N GLU A 52 -9.72 -4.71 -5.27
CA GLU A 52 -10.92 -4.07 -4.73
C GLU A 52 -11.98 -5.12 -4.34
N GLU A 53 -12.28 -6.06 -5.24
CA GLU A 53 -13.22 -7.15 -5.00
C GLU A 53 -12.78 -8.02 -3.80
N ALA A 54 -11.51 -8.42 -3.77
CA ALA A 54 -10.95 -9.19 -2.66
C ALA A 54 -11.02 -8.43 -1.32
N LEU A 55 -10.86 -7.10 -1.32
CA LEU A 55 -11.06 -6.29 -0.12
C LEU A 55 -12.53 -6.21 0.29
N HIS A 56 -13.50 -6.31 -0.63
CA HIS A 56 -14.91 -6.40 -0.26
C HIS A 56 -15.27 -7.76 0.31
N GLU A 57 -14.73 -8.84 -0.24
CA GLU A 57 -15.14 -10.20 0.10
C GLU A 57 -14.39 -10.79 1.29
N ILE A 58 -13.10 -10.47 1.46
CA ILE A 58 -12.21 -11.22 2.36
C ILE A 58 -11.83 -10.37 3.59
N PRO A 59 -12.44 -10.62 4.78
CA PRO A 59 -12.21 -9.80 5.97
C PRO A 59 -10.77 -9.81 6.48
N THR A 60 -10.03 -10.89 6.25
CA THR A 60 -8.63 -10.99 6.68
C THR A 60 -7.71 -10.07 5.88
N LEU A 61 -7.99 -9.84 4.59
CA LEU A 61 -7.25 -8.88 3.77
C LEU A 61 -7.53 -7.45 4.22
N ARG A 62 -8.80 -7.12 4.53
CA ARG A 62 -9.15 -5.83 5.13
C ARG A 62 -8.44 -5.57 6.45
N ARG A 63 -8.44 -6.58 7.34
CA ARG A 63 -7.74 -6.50 8.62
C ARG A 63 -6.25 -6.27 8.42
N PHE A 64 -5.64 -6.98 7.48
CA PHE A 64 -4.23 -6.78 7.12
C PHE A 64 -3.97 -5.36 6.61
N ALA A 65 -4.85 -4.82 5.76
CA ALA A 65 -4.79 -3.48 5.22
C ALA A 65 -5.16 -2.37 6.23
N GLN A 66 -5.58 -2.73 7.45
CA GLN A 66 -6.05 -1.80 8.49
C GLN A 66 -7.29 -0.99 8.07
N LEU A 67 -8.19 -1.61 7.30
CA LEU A 67 -9.48 -1.02 6.94
C LEU A 67 -10.51 -1.31 8.03
N GLY A 68 -11.18 -0.26 8.51
CA GLY A 68 -12.14 -0.33 9.62
C GLY A 68 -13.55 -0.77 9.21
N GLY A 69 -13.94 -0.48 7.97
CA GLY A 69 -15.25 -0.83 7.41
C GLY A 69 -15.22 -0.95 5.89
N LEU A 70 -16.38 -1.24 5.29
CA LEU A 70 -16.51 -1.37 3.82
C LEU A 70 -16.46 0.00 3.12
N ASP A 71 -16.93 1.07 3.77
CA ASP A 71 -16.93 2.43 3.19
C ASP A 71 -15.51 3.01 2.96
N ASP A 72 -14.51 2.42 3.65
CA ASP A 72 -13.11 2.83 3.58
C ASP A 72 -12.34 2.14 2.46
N ILE A 73 -12.92 1.13 1.80
CA ILE A 73 -12.23 0.36 0.76
C ILE A 73 -11.91 1.31 -0.41
N PRO A 74 -10.63 1.41 -0.81
CA PRO A 74 -10.28 2.18 -2.00
C PRO A 74 -10.75 1.43 -3.25
N ASP A 75 -11.37 2.18 -4.16
CA ASP A 75 -11.76 1.67 -5.47
C ASP A 75 -10.54 1.36 -6.36
N GLU A 76 -10.78 0.67 -7.47
CA GLU A 76 -9.78 0.30 -8.47
C GLU A 76 -8.92 1.50 -8.88
N VAL A 77 -9.56 2.65 -9.08
CA VAL A 77 -8.91 3.88 -9.55
C VAL A 77 -7.97 4.43 -8.48
N THR A 78 -8.36 4.38 -7.21
CA THR A 78 -7.52 4.79 -6.08
C THR A 78 -6.31 3.87 -5.94
N ILE A 79 -6.50 2.56 -6.09
CA ILE A 79 -5.41 1.57 -6.10
C ILE A 79 -4.46 1.81 -7.29
N LEU A 80 -5.01 2.06 -8.48
CA LEU A 80 -4.24 2.40 -9.68
C LEU A 80 -3.40 3.66 -9.48
N ASN A 81 -3.97 4.72 -8.90
CA ASN A 81 -3.27 5.98 -8.66
C ASN A 81 -2.09 5.80 -7.71
N PHE A 82 -2.21 4.95 -6.68
CA PHE A 82 -1.08 4.62 -5.81
C PHE A 82 0.03 3.88 -6.57
N ARG A 83 -0.31 2.91 -7.41
CA ARG A 83 0.69 2.22 -8.24
C ARG A 83 1.42 3.18 -9.17
N ARG A 84 0.67 4.06 -9.85
CA ARG A 84 1.24 5.10 -10.72
C ARG A 84 2.14 6.04 -9.95
N LEU A 85 1.80 6.40 -8.71
CA LEU A 85 2.67 7.21 -7.85
C LEU A 85 4.01 6.52 -7.59
N LEU A 86 4.00 5.21 -7.29
CA LEU A 86 5.25 4.45 -7.09
C LEU A 86 6.07 4.36 -8.38
N GLU A 87 5.41 4.10 -9.52
CA GLU A 87 6.04 3.99 -10.84
C GLU A 87 6.60 5.34 -11.32
N THR A 88 5.85 6.44 -11.19
CA THR A 88 6.25 7.79 -11.60
C THR A 88 7.49 8.30 -10.86
N HIS A 89 7.73 7.78 -9.66
CA HIS A 89 8.86 8.16 -8.83
C HIS A 89 9.92 7.04 -8.70
N ASP A 90 9.85 6.00 -9.53
CA ASP A 90 10.79 4.87 -9.55
C ASP A 90 11.03 4.19 -8.19
N LEU A 91 10.04 4.25 -7.29
CA LEU A 91 10.17 3.84 -5.90
C LEU A 91 10.31 2.32 -5.72
N ALA A 92 9.95 1.52 -6.72
CA ALA A 92 9.98 0.07 -6.63
C ALA A 92 11.39 -0.47 -6.32
N ALA A 93 12.42 0.06 -6.99
CA ALA A 93 13.80 -0.38 -6.79
C ALA A 93 14.33 0.01 -5.40
N GLU A 94 14.04 1.23 -4.95
CA GLU A 94 14.43 1.72 -3.63
C GLU A 94 13.77 0.92 -2.51
N MET A 95 12.47 0.62 -2.66
CA MET A 95 11.72 -0.20 -1.70
C MET A 95 12.29 -1.62 -1.61
N LEU A 96 12.62 -2.24 -2.75
CA LEU A 96 13.23 -3.57 -2.76
C LEU A 96 14.61 -3.56 -2.08
N GLY A 97 15.42 -2.54 -2.35
CA GLY A 97 16.71 -2.34 -1.68
C GLY A 97 16.57 -2.22 -0.16
N ALA A 98 15.59 -1.44 0.30
CA ALA A 98 15.28 -1.28 1.72
C ALA A 98 14.86 -2.61 2.38
N VAL A 99 14.01 -3.40 1.73
CA VAL A 99 13.59 -4.72 2.21
C VAL A 99 14.80 -5.66 2.29
N ASN A 100 15.61 -5.74 1.25
CA ASN A 100 16.79 -6.63 1.23
C ASN A 100 17.80 -6.25 2.33
N ALA A 101 18.07 -4.96 2.53
CA ALA A 101 18.97 -4.49 3.59
C ALA A 101 18.41 -4.76 5.00
N HIS A 102 17.09 -4.76 5.17
CA HIS A 102 16.45 -5.15 6.43
C HIS A 102 16.60 -6.64 6.71
N LEU A 103 16.34 -7.49 5.70
CA LEU A 103 16.45 -8.94 5.84
C LEU A 103 17.89 -9.38 6.08
N ALA A 104 18.87 -8.77 5.38
CA ALA A 104 20.28 -9.07 5.56
C ALA A 104 20.83 -8.75 6.96
N ARG A 105 20.18 -7.87 7.72
CA ARG A 105 20.54 -7.57 9.12
C ARG A 105 19.93 -8.54 10.13
N LYS A 106 18.93 -9.34 9.70
CA LYS A 106 18.20 -10.28 10.56
C LYS A 106 18.61 -11.74 10.36
N GLY A 107 19.28 -12.06 9.24
CA GLY A 107 19.93 -13.36 8.99
C GLY A 107 21.37 -13.35 9.46
#